data_AF-A0A4W6G3Q3-F1
#
_entry.id   AF-A0A4W6G3Q3-F1
#
_cell.length_a   1.000
_cell.length_b   1.000
_cell.length_c   1.000
_cell.angle_alpha   90.00
_cell.angle_beta   90.00
_cell.angle_gamma   90.00
#
_symmetry.space_group_name_H-M   'P 1'
#
loop_
_entity.id
_entity.type
_entity.pdbx_description
1 polymer ?
#
loop_
_entity_poly.entity_id
_entity_poly.type
_entity_poly.pdbx_seq_one_letter_code
_entity_poly.pdbx_strand_id
1 'polypeptide(L)'
;MGTQGPGRKRIPNRERLTAEDDALNQIAREAEARLAAKRAARAEAREIRMKELERQQKELFHSHKISDDEERMSVGSRGSLRVEERPDRDFLDKGSRTASTLSAATLASLGGASSRRGSCDTSFSVETEASIREIKDSLAEAEEKYRKAMVSNAQLHNEKTTLMYQVETLREELSDMEEVLWEARRHCDDTTKEFERERQAHSVLQFQFKEMKETLRQTEELLTEVSELRLKSSSYCQEVSDLQEALQWKEKKISALERQREISDIVRIERDRLRDEVIRLRDLLKKHGVVVSPEITTNGETGHGEADDDVSAESGSQLAQEASHGRESMLELRLKKLFEDRESLQDQVRLLKSQLDQRQKIGSDGVQDPKGDGLENGMDSHLLDLQRDANRQISDLKFKLVKSEQEVTALEQNIIRLEGQVTRYKSASENAEKVEDELKVEKRKLQRELRSALDRIEELEASNAHLSKRLEKMKANRNALLAQQ
;
A
#
# COMPACT_ATOMS: atom_id res chain seq x y z
N MET A 1 -49.20 -36.36 5.45
CA MET A 1 -48.65 -36.24 6.82
C MET A 1 -47.21 -35.76 6.67
N GLY A 2 -46.95 -34.48 6.44
CA GLY A 2 -46.94 -33.36 7.40
C GLY A 2 -45.50 -32.79 7.36
N THR A 3 -45.17 -31.50 7.44
CA THR A 3 -45.88 -30.23 7.59
C THR A 3 -44.89 -29.15 7.11
N GLN A 4 -45.30 -28.23 6.24
CA GLN A 4 -44.58 -26.98 5.99
C GLN A 4 -44.83 -26.02 7.17
N GLY A 5 -43.79 -25.33 7.64
CA GLY A 5 -43.86 -24.29 8.66
C GLY A 5 -42.73 -23.27 8.49
N PRO A 6 -42.91 -22.00 8.92
CA PRO A 6 -42.68 -20.84 8.08
C PRO A 6 -41.31 -20.15 8.25
N GLY A 7 -40.83 -19.57 7.15
CA GLY A 7 -39.59 -18.79 7.10
C GLY A 7 -39.66 -17.52 7.94
N ARG A 8 -38.74 -17.40 8.89
CA ARG A 8 -38.47 -16.17 9.64
C ARG A 8 -37.36 -15.40 8.92
N LYS A 9 -37.73 -14.50 8.01
CA LYS A 9 -36.80 -13.52 7.43
C LYS A 9 -36.35 -12.58 8.56
N ARG A 10 -35.07 -12.66 8.96
CA ARG A 10 -34.42 -11.60 9.74
C ARG A 10 -34.18 -10.42 8.80
N ILE A 11 -34.90 -9.32 9.02
CA ILE A 11 -34.58 -8.02 8.43
C ILE A 11 -33.23 -7.59 9.03
N PRO A 12 -32.21 -7.27 8.22
CA PRO A 12 -30.93 -6.84 8.76
C PRO A 12 -31.11 -5.43 9.35
N ASN A 13 -30.69 -5.29 10.59
CA ASN A 13 -30.78 -4.08 11.42
C ASN A 13 -29.77 -3.01 10.96
N ARG A 14 -29.77 -2.68 9.66
CA ARG A 14 -28.78 -1.81 9.00
C ARG A 14 -29.20 -0.34 8.95
N GLU A 15 -30.49 -0.06 9.17
CA GLU A 15 -31.04 1.29 9.23
C GLU A 15 -30.93 1.92 10.64
N ARG A 16 -30.76 1.11 11.70
CA ARG A 16 -30.65 1.62 13.08
C ARG A 16 -29.24 2.12 13.42
N LEU A 17 -28.21 1.43 12.92
CA LEU A 17 -26.81 1.83 13.11
C LEU A 17 -26.48 3.14 12.39
N THR A 18 -27.05 3.36 11.21
CA THR A 18 -26.86 4.59 10.44
C THR A 18 -27.51 5.79 11.12
N ALA A 19 -28.72 5.64 11.67
CA ALA A 19 -29.38 6.71 12.42
C ALA A 19 -28.66 7.07 13.74
N GLU A 20 -28.08 6.08 14.42
CA GLU A 20 -27.28 6.31 15.64
C GLU A 20 -25.92 6.96 15.32
N ASP A 21 -25.24 6.51 14.27
CA ASP A 21 -23.98 7.13 13.80
C ASP A 21 -24.22 8.57 13.30
N ASP A 22 -25.32 8.84 12.61
CA ASP A 22 -25.71 10.19 12.18
C ASP A 22 -26.00 11.10 13.38
N ALA A 23 -26.64 10.58 14.42
CA ALA A 23 -26.89 11.31 15.67
C ALA A 23 -25.57 11.63 16.41
N LEU A 24 -24.64 10.67 16.49
CA LEU A 24 -23.33 10.89 17.09
C LEU A 24 -22.48 11.90 16.31
N ASN A 25 -22.51 11.83 14.97
CA ASN A 25 -21.86 12.81 14.10
C ASN A 25 -22.46 14.21 14.22
N GLN A 26 -23.76 14.31 14.51
CA GLN A 26 -24.42 15.58 14.74
C GLN A 26 -24.05 16.17 16.11
N ILE A 27 -23.99 15.33 17.16
CA ILE A 27 -23.52 15.73 18.49
C ILE A 27 -22.06 16.19 18.45
N ALA A 28 -21.19 15.47 17.72
CA ALA A 28 -19.78 15.84 17.56
C ALA A 28 -19.62 17.21 16.89
N ARG A 29 -20.32 17.44 15.77
CA ARG A 29 -20.33 18.75 15.08
C ARG A 29 -20.88 19.87 15.96
N GLU A 30 -21.92 19.60 16.74
CA GLU A 30 -22.51 20.61 17.62
C GLU A 30 -21.59 20.93 18.82
N ALA A 31 -20.89 19.93 19.35
CA ALA A 31 -19.87 20.12 20.39
C ALA A 31 -18.65 20.90 19.87
N GLU A 32 -18.20 20.60 18.66
CA GLU A 32 -17.12 21.32 17.99
C GLU A 32 -17.52 22.78 17.71
N ALA A 33 -18.74 23.03 17.21
CA ALA A 33 -19.28 24.36 17.01
C ALA A 33 -19.37 25.16 18.33
N ARG A 34 -19.78 24.51 19.44
CA ARG A 34 -19.80 25.15 20.77
C ARG A 34 -18.39 25.49 21.27
N LEU A 35 -17.40 24.63 21.03
CA LEU A 35 -16.00 24.91 21.39
C LEU A 35 -15.42 26.03 20.52
N ALA A 36 -15.70 26.04 19.22
CA ALA A 36 -15.31 27.11 18.31
C ALA A 36 -15.90 28.46 18.73
N ALA A 37 -17.18 28.51 19.08
CA ALA A 37 -17.83 29.71 19.59
C ALA A 37 -17.20 30.21 20.90
N LYS A 38 -16.85 29.31 21.83
CA LYS A 38 -16.12 29.68 23.05
C LYS A 38 -14.72 30.23 22.76
N ARG A 39 -13.99 29.65 21.79
CA ARG A 39 -12.68 30.16 21.35
C ARG A 39 -12.81 31.55 20.72
N ALA A 40 -13.80 31.77 19.87
CA ALA A 40 -14.09 33.07 19.26
C ALA A 40 -14.44 34.13 20.31
N ALA A 41 -15.32 33.83 21.26
CA ALA A 41 -15.67 34.76 22.35
C ALA A 41 -14.47 35.11 23.24
N ARG A 42 -13.57 34.16 23.50
CA ARG A 42 -12.32 34.43 24.22
C ARG A 42 -11.36 35.30 23.40
N ALA A 43 -11.27 35.08 22.10
CA ALA A 43 -10.47 35.91 21.20
C ALA A 43 -11.00 37.35 21.15
N GLU A 44 -12.31 37.54 21.03
CA GLU A 44 -12.97 38.84 21.07
C GLU A 44 -12.76 39.55 22.42
N ALA A 45 -12.87 38.83 23.54
CA ALA A 45 -12.59 39.38 24.87
C ALA A 45 -11.13 39.85 25.01
N ARG A 46 -10.17 39.11 24.43
CA ARG A 46 -8.76 39.52 24.38
C ARG A 46 -8.56 40.76 23.51
N GLU A 47 -9.23 40.84 22.37
CA GLU A 47 -9.16 42.00 21.48
C GLU A 47 -9.74 43.26 22.15
N ILE A 48 -10.87 43.15 22.85
CA ILE A 48 -11.46 44.24 23.63
C ILE A 48 -10.50 44.69 24.73
N ARG A 49 -9.89 43.76 25.46
CA ARG A 49 -8.91 44.08 26.51
C ARG A 49 -7.66 44.77 25.94
N MET A 50 -7.17 44.32 24.78
CA MET A 50 -6.04 44.96 24.10
C MET A 50 -6.37 46.38 23.63
N LYS A 51 -7.56 46.59 23.05
CA LYS A 51 -8.01 47.94 22.66
C LYS A 51 -8.18 48.87 23.86
N GLU A 52 -8.66 48.37 24.99
CA GLU A 52 -8.76 49.16 26.22
C GLU A 52 -7.39 49.52 26.79
N LEU A 53 -6.43 48.59 26.78
CA LEU A 53 -5.04 48.89 27.16
C LEU A 53 -4.41 49.93 26.23
N GLU A 54 -4.64 49.84 24.93
CA GLU A 54 -4.16 50.83 23.96
C GLU A 54 -4.82 52.20 24.18
N ARG A 55 -6.11 52.22 24.57
CA ARG A 55 -6.84 53.44 24.94
C ARG A 55 -6.26 54.07 26.21
N GLN A 56 -5.99 53.28 27.25
CA GLN A 56 -5.33 53.73 28.48
C GLN A 56 -3.94 54.28 28.20
N GLN A 57 -3.16 53.62 27.32
CA GLN A 57 -1.83 54.11 26.93
C GLN A 57 -1.90 55.43 26.15
N LYS A 58 -2.90 55.59 25.28
CA LYS A 58 -3.17 56.86 24.57
C LYS A 58 -3.64 57.97 25.50
N GLU A 59 -4.43 57.66 26.52
CA GLU A 59 -4.87 58.61 27.56
C GLU A 59 -3.71 59.03 28.46
N LEU A 60 -2.83 58.10 28.86
CA LEU A 60 -1.58 58.43 29.58
C LEU A 60 -0.66 59.30 28.73
N PHE A 61 -0.55 59.02 27.43
CA PHE A 61 0.24 59.83 26.51
C PHE A 61 -0.36 61.24 26.29
N HIS A 62 -1.69 61.35 26.22
CA HIS A 62 -2.36 62.66 26.17
C HIS A 62 -2.24 63.42 27.50
N SER A 63 -2.37 62.74 28.64
CA SER A 63 -2.17 63.32 29.97
C SER A 63 -0.73 63.81 30.14
N HIS A 64 0.25 63.06 29.62
CA HIS A 64 1.66 63.45 29.65
C HIS A 64 1.94 64.64 28.72
N LYS A 65 1.31 64.71 27.55
CA LYS A 65 1.38 65.90 26.67
C LYS A 65 0.74 67.15 27.28
N ILE A 66 -0.40 67.02 27.96
CA ILE A 66 -1.05 68.14 28.65
C ILE A 66 -0.16 68.62 29.82
N SER A 67 0.52 67.71 30.52
CA SER A 67 1.51 68.03 31.56
C SER A 67 2.76 68.72 30.99
N ASP A 68 3.25 68.29 29.81
CA ASP A 68 4.39 68.93 29.13
C ASP A 68 4.04 70.32 28.58
N ASP A 69 2.79 70.55 28.15
CA ASP A 69 2.31 71.88 27.75
C ASP A 69 2.12 72.81 28.98
N GLU A 70 1.82 72.26 30.17
CA GLU A 70 1.84 72.98 31.46
C GLU A 70 3.28 73.27 31.93
N GLU A 71 4.24 72.36 31.73
CA GLU A 71 5.67 72.59 32.05
C GLU A 71 6.37 73.53 31.07
N ARG A 72 5.97 73.56 29.79
CA ARG A 72 6.52 74.51 28.80
C ARG A 72 6.15 75.96 29.08
N MET A 73 5.15 76.22 29.91
CA MET A 73 4.80 77.56 30.39
C MET A 73 5.54 77.96 31.68
N SER A 74 6.43 77.10 32.21
CA SER A 74 7.14 77.36 33.47
C SER A 74 8.66 77.11 33.35
N VAL A 75 9.36 78.09 32.77
CA VAL A 75 10.74 78.56 33.08
C VAL A 75 11.82 77.46 33.33
N GLY A 76 12.78 77.21 32.44
CA GLY A 76 13.86 78.13 32.05
C GLY A 76 15.10 78.02 32.96
N SER A 77 16.16 77.35 32.50
CA SER A 77 17.61 77.62 32.75
C SER A 77 18.49 76.39 33.04
N ARG A 78 19.51 76.24 32.18
CA ARG A 78 20.92 75.83 32.43
C ARG A 78 21.14 74.41 32.97
N GLY A 79 21.96 73.54 32.39
CA GLY A 79 23.00 73.63 31.36
C GLY A 79 24.03 72.52 31.60
N SER A 80 24.88 72.26 30.60
CA SER A 80 26.12 71.46 30.65
C SER A 80 25.97 69.91 30.63
N LEU A 81 26.84 69.08 30.06
CA LEU A 81 27.73 69.05 28.88
C LEU A 81 28.31 67.62 28.86
N ARG A 82 28.26 66.91 27.72
CA ARG A 82 29.24 65.90 27.21
C ARG A 82 29.54 64.60 28.03
N VAL A 83 29.34 63.42 27.42
CA VAL A 83 30.31 62.61 26.62
C VAL A 83 29.74 61.19 26.39
N GLU A 84 29.84 60.73 25.15
CA GLU A 84 29.65 59.36 24.64
C GLU A 84 30.77 58.42 25.11
N GLU A 85 30.47 57.20 25.53
CA GLU A 85 31.01 55.98 24.92
C GLU A 85 30.42 54.70 25.53
N ARG A 86 30.44 53.66 24.70
CA ARG A 86 29.71 52.39 24.78
C ARG A 86 30.50 51.29 25.55
N PRO A 87 30.09 50.00 25.61
CA PRO A 87 29.93 49.22 26.84
C PRO A 87 30.96 48.06 26.98
N ASP A 88 30.64 47.10 27.84
CA ASP A 88 31.27 45.81 28.15
C ASP A 88 32.25 45.79 29.34
N ARG A 89 31.79 45.14 30.41
CA ARG A 89 32.62 44.18 31.18
C ARG A 89 31.78 43.32 32.10
N ASP A 90 31.79 42.03 31.79
CA ASP A 90 31.56 40.93 32.72
C ASP A 90 32.44 41.07 33.97
N PHE A 91 31.89 40.80 35.15
CA PHE A 91 32.68 40.26 36.25
C PHE A 91 31.81 39.43 37.20
N LEU A 92 32.25 38.17 37.39
CA LEU A 92 31.99 37.35 38.56
C LEU A 92 32.23 38.15 39.85
N ASP A 93 31.54 37.81 40.94
CA ASP A 93 32.15 37.18 42.13
C ASP A 93 31.24 37.26 43.37
N LYS A 94 31.32 36.20 44.19
CA LYS A 94 30.88 36.08 45.60
C LYS A 94 29.38 36.09 45.94
N GLY A 95 28.81 34.89 45.90
CA GLY A 95 27.77 34.49 46.86
C GLY A 95 28.36 34.26 48.25
N SER A 96 28.06 35.17 49.19
CA SER A 96 28.35 35.02 50.63
C SER A 96 27.06 35.16 51.44
N ARG A 97 26.57 33.99 51.89
CA ARG A 97 26.09 33.65 53.24
C ARG A 97 25.06 34.54 53.98
N THR A 98 24.13 33.80 54.58
CA THR A 98 23.39 34.02 55.84
C THR A 98 22.11 34.86 55.79
N ALA A 99 20.98 34.16 55.68
CA ALA A 99 19.70 34.64 56.18
C ALA A 99 19.66 34.42 57.71
N SER A 100 19.71 35.52 58.45
CA SER A 100 19.32 35.59 59.87
C SER A 100 17.81 35.75 59.97
N THR A 101 17.15 34.85 60.70
CA THR A 101 15.81 35.06 61.25
C THR A 101 15.95 35.67 62.64
N LEU A 102 15.68 36.97 62.78
CA LEU A 102 15.49 37.62 64.08
C LEU A 102 13.98 37.82 64.29
N SER A 103 13.44 37.21 65.34
CA SER A 103 12.16 37.59 65.94
C SER A 103 12.42 38.34 67.23
N ALA A 104 11.71 39.46 67.35
CA ALA A 104 11.72 40.40 68.46
C ALA A 104 11.08 39.82 69.73
N ALA A 105 11.64 40.16 70.89
CA ALA A 105 10.90 40.28 72.16
C ALA A 105 11.71 41.06 73.21
N THR A 106 11.15 42.20 73.58
CA THR A 106 11.14 42.78 74.94
C THR A 106 12.41 43.40 75.51
N LEU A 107 12.47 44.73 75.36
CA LEU A 107 13.21 45.68 76.19
C LEU A 107 12.69 45.65 77.64
N ALA A 108 13.57 45.42 78.62
CA ALA A 108 13.32 45.68 80.02
C ALA A 108 14.50 46.45 80.64
N SER A 109 14.30 47.76 80.75
CA SER A 109 14.66 48.65 81.86
C SER A 109 15.96 48.35 82.64
N LEU A 110 17.04 49.08 82.31
CA LEU A 110 18.12 49.40 83.23
C LEU A 110 18.03 50.90 83.58
N GLY A 111 17.18 51.20 84.56
CA GLY A 111 17.13 52.49 85.22
C GLY A 111 18.33 52.66 86.15
N GLY A 112 19.40 53.26 85.63
CA GLY A 112 20.49 53.80 86.44
C GLY A 112 20.10 55.17 86.99
N ALA A 113 19.83 55.24 88.29
CA ALA A 113 19.77 56.50 89.02
C ALA A 113 20.64 56.38 90.27
N SER A 114 21.60 57.30 90.41
CA SER A 114 21.67 58.20 91.57
C SER A 114 23.10 58.64 91.86
N SER A 115 23.40 59.81 91.30
CA SER A 115 24.41 60.79 91.69
C SER A 115 24.43 61.14 93.19
N ARG A 116 25.65 61.19 93.79
CA ARG A 116 26.19 62.12 94.83
C ARG A 116 27.74 61.99 94.72
N ARG A 117 28.66 62.96 94.77
CA ARG A 117 28.76 64.30 95.40
C ARG A 117 30.12 64.97 95.02
N GLY A 118 30.17 66.31 94.96
CA GLY A 118 31.37 67.19 95.18
C GLY A 118 32.12 67.65 93.90
N SER A 119 32.12 68.91 93.43
CA SER A 119 32.44 70.25 94.00
C SER A 119 33.91 70.67 93.82
N CYS A 120 34.23 71.46 92.78
CA CYS A 120 35.11 72.65 92.83
C CYS A 120 35.30 73.30 91.43
N ASP A 121 35.50 74.62 91.44
CA ASP A 121 35.29 75.59 90.36
C ASP A 121 36.45 75.76 89.34
N THR A 122 36.09 76.29 88.16
CA THR A 122 36.96 76.93 87.12
C THR A 122 37.63 76.05 86.05
N SER A 123 37.10 74.86 85.75
CA SER A 123 37.33 74.11 84.49
C SER A 123 36.02 73.73 83.75
N PHE A 124 34.86 73.97 84.38
CA PHE A 124 33.54 73.47 83.95
C PHE A 124 33.00 74.08 82.64
N SER A 125 33.35 75.33 82.29
CA SER A 125 32.78 76.01 81.12
C SER A 125 33.30 75.47 79.79
N VAL A 126 34.59 75.10 79.72
CA VAL A 126 35.18 74.55 78.49
C VAL A 126 34.76 73.08 78.31
N GLU A 127 34.60 72.35 79.41
CA GLU A 127 34.21 70.94 79.42
C GLU A 127 32.71 70.74 79.11
N THR A 128 31.85 71.63 79.61
CA THR A 128 30.42 71.64 79.23
C THR A 128 30.21 72.12 77.80
N GLU A 129 30.99 73.09 77.31
CA GLU A 129 30.94 73.51 75.91
C GLU A 129 31.44 72.43 74.95
N ALA A 130 32.50 71.69 75.32
CA ALA A 130 33.00 70.54 74.57
C ALA A 130 31.97 69.39 74.55
N SER A 131 31.35 69.07 75.69
CA SER A 131 30.30 68.05 75.78
C SER A 131 29.05 68.41 74.96
N ILE A 132 28.63 69.68 74.97
CA ILE A 132 27.53 70.16 74.12
C ILE A 132 27.88 70.03 72.63
N ARG A 133 29.14 70.30 72.26
CA ARG A 133 29.62 70.13 70.87
C ARG A 133 29.60 68.66 70.46
N GLU A 134 30.07 67.76 71.32
CA GLU A 134 30.04 66.31 71.09
C GLU A 134 28.61 65.74 70.99
N ILE A 135 27.67 66.24 71.80
CA ILE A 135 26.24 65.89 71.70
C ILE A 135 25.64 66.38 70.39
N LYS A 136 26.01 67.58 69.93
CA LYS A 136 25.57 68.11 68.62
C LYS A 136 26.16 67.32 67.46
N ASP A 137 27.42 66.95 67.53
CA ASP A 137 28.10 66.16 66.49
C ASP A 137 27.54 64.73 66.45
N SER A 138 27.28 64.11 67.60
CA SER A 138 26.62 62.79 67.67
C SER A 138 25.16 62.81 67.24
N LEU A 139 24.43 63.89 67.53
CA LEU A 139 23.08 64.12 66.99
C LEU A 139 23.13 64.23 65.46
N ALA A 140 24.04 65.03 64.92
CA ALA A 140 24.21 65.17 63.47
C ALA A 140 24.63 63.84 62.81
N GLU A 141 25.50 63.05 63.46
CA GLU A 141 25.89 61.72 62.99
C GLU A 141 24.70 60.73 63.03
N ALA A 142 23.88 60.79 64.07
CA ALA A 142 22.67 59.97 64.17
C ALA A 142 21.62 60.36 63.11
N GLU A 143 21.44 61.66 62.86
CA GLU A 143 20.57 62.19 61.81
C GLU A 143 21.04 61.74 60.41
N GLU A 144 22.33 61.79 60.13
CA GLU A 144 22.90 61.34 58.87
C GLU A 144 22.78 59.81 58.69
N LYS A 145 22.96 59.03 59.76
CA LYS A 145 22.71 57.58 59.76
C LYS A 145 21.24 57.26 59.49
N TYR A 146 20.31 58.01 60.10
CA TYR A 146 18.88 57.86 59.85
C TYR A 146 18.51 58.18 58.40
N ARG A 147 19.07 59.27 57.86
CA ARG A 147 18.88 59.65 56.46
C ARG A 147 19.37 58.57 55.50
N LYS A 148 20.56 58.00 55.74
CA LYS A 148 21.09 56.86 54.95
C LYS A 148 20.19 55.62 55.06
N ALA A 149 19.71 55.31 56.26
CA ALA A 149 18.80 54.18 56.48
C ALA A 149 17.45 54.37 55.74
N MET A 150 16.91 55.59 55.71
CA MET A 150 15.70 55.91 54.96
C MET A 150 15.87 55.75 53.46
N VAL A 151 16.99 56.24 52.90
CA VAL A 151 17.32 56.07 51.47
C VAL A 151 17.48 54.58 51.14
N SER A 152 18.19 53.83 51.97
CA SER A 152 18.35 52.38 51.80
C SER A 152 17.01 51.63 51.91
N ASN A 153 16.13 52.01 52.84
CA ASN A 153 14.81 51.39 52.98
C ASN A 153 13.92 51.66 51.76
N ALA A 154 13.95 52.89 51.21
CA ALA A 154 13.26 53.20 49.96
C ALA A 154 13.79 52.40 48.77
N GLN A 155 15.11 52.22 48.67
CA GLN A 155 15.74 51.36 47.65
C GLN A 155 15.27 49.91 47.79
N LEU A 156 15.34 49.35 49.00
CA LEU A 156 14.87 47.98 49.27
C LEU A 156 13.37 47.80 48.98
N HIS A 157 12.55 48.83 49.22
CA HIS A 157 11.13 48.78 48.88
C HIS A 157 10.91 48.72 47.36
N ASN A 158 11.64 49.52 46.59
CA ASN A 158 11.59 49.49 45.13
C ASN A 158 12.07 48.15 44.56
N GLU A 159 13.18 47.62 45.09
CA GLU A 159 13.69 46.30 44.72
C GLU A 159 12.68 45.19 45.07
N LYS A 160 12.08 45.23 46.25
CA LYS A 160 11.03 44.30 46.67
C LYS A 160 9.84 44.35 45.70
N THR A 161 9.37 45.54 45.35
CA THR A 161 8.24 45.72 44.43
C THR A 161 8.58 45.22 43.02
N THR A 162 9.80 45.50 42.54
CA THR A 162 10.28 45.00 41.25
C THR A 162 10.34 43.47 41.22
N LEU A 163 10.91 42.85 42.26
CA LEU A 163 10.98 41.39 42.40
C LEU A 163 9.59 40.75 42.53
N MET A 164 8.66 41.43 43.20
CA MET A 164 7.27 40.97 43.31
C MET A 164 6.61 40.84 41.94
N TYR A 165 6.73 41.87 41.09
CA TYR A 165 6.22 41.81 39.72
C TYR A 165 6.90 40.72 38.88
N GLN A 166 8.22 40.57 39.00
CA GLN A 166 8.93 39.49 38.29
C GLN A 166 8.44 38.10 38.70
N VAL A 167 8.19 37.88 40.00
CA VAL A 167 7.63 36.62 40.49
C VAL A 167 6.21 36.39 39.97
N GLU A 168 5.40 37.43 39.86
CA GLU A 168 4.04 37.33 39.29
C GLU A 168 4.09 36.97 37.81
N THR A 169 4.91 37.64 37.00
CA THR A 169 5.10 37.30 35.58
C THR A 169 5.58 35.87 35.40
N LEU A 170 6.59 35.43 36.16
CA LEU A 170 7.08 34.05 36.09
C LEU A 170 6.03 33.00 36.50
N ARG A 171 5.12 33.34 37.41
CA ARG A 171 4.00 32.44 37.78
C ARG A 171 2.98 32.31 36.67
N GLU A 172 2.67 33.40 35.98
CA GLU A 172 1.79 33.38 34.80
C GLU A 172 2.42 32.54 33.68
N GLU A 173 3.70 32.78 33.37
CA GLU A 173 4.44 31.99 32.38
C GLU A 173 4.52 30.50 32.73
N LEU A 174 4.74 30.16 34.01
CA LEU A 174 4.71 28.78 34.47
C LEU A 174 3.34 28.14 34.27
N SER A 175 2.26 28.85 34.60
CA SER A 175 0.88 28.37 34.42
C SER A 175 0.57 28.12 32.94
N ASP A 176 0.99 29.02 32.05
CA ASP A 176 0.80 28.87 30.60
C ASP A 176 1.58 27.64 30.08
N MET A 177 2.81 27.44 30.53
CA MET A 177 3.62 26.27 30.18
C MET A 177 3.01 24.97 30.71
N GLU A 178 2.42 24.97 31.90
CA GLU A 178 1.71 23.81 32.45
C GLU A 178 0.48 23.44 31.61
N GLU A 179 -0.29 24.43 31.14
CA GLU A 179 -1.45 24.19 30.25
C GLU A 179 -1.00 23.55 28.94
N VAL A 180 0.04 24.09 28.29
CA VAL A 180 0.57 23.54 27.04
C VAL A 180 1.11 22.11 27.23
N LEU A 181 1.78 21.83 28.35
CA LEU A 181 2.23 20.48 28.68
C LEU A 181 1.07 19.50 28.88
N TRP A 182 -0.02 19.94 29.51
CA TRP A 182 -1.23 19.14 29.66
C TRP A 182 -1.89 18.84 28.32
N GLU A 183 -2.00 19.84 27.44
CA GLU A 183 -2.54 19.66 26.09
C GLU A 183 -1.67 18.71 25.26
N ALA A 184 -0.35 18.86 25.32
CA ALA A 184 0.58 17.97 24.62
C ALA A 184 0.47 16.52 25.10
N ARG A 185 0.39 16.30 26.42
CA ARG A 185 0.18 14.94 26.98
C ARG A 185 -1.13 14.34 26.51
N ARG A 186 -2.22 15.12 26.56
CA ARG A 186 -3.52 14.67 26.08
C ARG A 186 -3.48 14.29 24.59
N HIS A 187 -2.83 15.10 23.76
CA HIS A 187 -2.66 14.80 22.34
C HIS A 187 -1.86 13.51 22.11
N CYS A 188 -0.79 13.29 22.87
CA CYS A 188 -0.02 12.03 22.85
C CYS A 188 -0.90 10.82 23.23
N ASP A 189 -1.76 10.95 24.25
CA ASP A 189 -2.66 9.88 24.66
C ASP A 189 -3.72 9.57 23.59
N ASP A 190 -4.31 10.62 22.98
CA ASP A 190 -5.31 10.48 21.94
C ASP A 190 -4.71 9.83 20.67
N THR A 191 -3.53 10.29 20.23
CA THR A 191 -2.79 9.68 19.10
C THR A 191 -2.35 8.24 19.37
N THR A 192 -1.99 7.90 20.61
CA THR A 192 -1.67 6.51 20.99
C THR A 192 -2.90 5.61 20.86
N LYS A 193 -4.08 6.07 21.29
CA LYS A 193 -5.33 5.31 21.14
C LYS A 193 -5.71 5.14 19.67
N GLU A 194 -5.52 6.15 18.84
CA GLU A 194 -5.74 6.05 17.38
C GLU A 194 -4.80 5.03 16.74
N PHE A 195 -3.51 5.08 17.08
CA PHE A 195 -2.54 4.09 16.64
C PHE A 195 -2.94 2.65 17.03
N GLU A 196 -3.42 2.44 18.26
CA GLU A 196 -3.89 1.12 18.70
C GLU A 196 -5.12 0.63 17.91
N ARG A 197 -6.08 1.51 17.61
CA ARG A 197 -7.24 1.16 16.76
C ARG A 197 -6.79 0.77 15.36
N GLU A 198 -5.88 1.54 14.78
CA GLU A 198 -5.34 1.24 13.45
C GLU A 198 -4.56 -0.08 13.45
N ARG A 199 -3.79 -0.37 14.51
CA ARG A 199 -3.10 -1.65 14.68
C ARG A 199 -4.08 -2.83 14.74
N GLN A 200 -5.20 -2.67 15.44
CA GLN A 200 -6.26 -3.69 15.49
C GLN A 200 -6.90 -3.89 14.12
N ALA A 201 -7.26 -2.81 13.42
CA ALA A 201 -7.81 -2.86 12.07
C ALA A 201 -6.85 -3.55 11.08
N HIS A 202 -5.56 -3.20 11.13
CA HIS A 202 -4.52 -3.83 10.33
C HIS A 202 -4.40 -5.33 10.62
N SER A 203 -4.44 -5.74 11.90
CA SER A 203 -4.41 -7.15 12.28
C SER A 203 -5.59 -7.94 11.71
N VAL A 204 -6.79 -7.35 11.71
CA VAL A 204 -7.99 -7.99 11.13
C VAL A 204 -7.84 -8.12 9.62
N LEU A 205 -7.41 -7.06 8.94
CA LEU A 205 -7.20 -7.09 7.49
C LEU A 205 -6.10 -8.08 7.09
N GLN A 206 -5.04 -8.19 7.88
CA GLN A 206 -3.99 -9.19 7.66
C GLN A 206 -4.51 -10.63 7.78
N PHE A 207 -5.41 -10.89 8.74
CA PHE A 207 -6.06 -12.20 8.86
C PHE A 207 -6.94 -12.49 7.63
N GLN A 208 -7.78 -11.53 7.24
CA GLN A 208 -8.64 -11.66 6.05
C GLN A 208 -7.83 -11.86 4.77
N PHE A 209 -6.70 -11.16 4.62
CA PHE A 209 -5.81 -11.32 3.48
C PHE A 209 -5.19 -12.72 3.44
N LYS A 210 -4.77 -13.26 4.59
CA LYS A 210 -4.23 -14.63 4.67
C LYS A 210 -5.29 -15.67 4.29
N GLU A 211 -6.52 -15.50 4.77
CA GLU A 211 -7.64 -16.36 4.41
C GLU A 211 -7.93 -16.29 2.90
N MET A 212 -8.06 -15.08 2.34
CA MET A 212 -8.29 -14.88 0.92
C MET A 212 -7.18 -15.50 0.06
N LYS A 213 -5.91 -15.30 0.44
CA LYS A 213 -4.75 -15.88 -0.24
C LYS A 213 -4.81 -17.41 -0.25
N GLU A 214 -5.20 -18.02 0.86
CA GLU A 214 -5.33 -19.48 0.96
C GLU A 214 -6.50 -20.01 0.12
N THR A 215 -7.64 -19.32 0.10
CA THR A 215 -8.75 -19.70 -0.77
C THR A 215 -8.38 -19.58 -2.26
N LEU A 216 -7.62 -18.55 -2.64
CA LEU A 216 -7.13 -18.40 -4.01
C LEU A 216 -6.20 -19.56 -4.38
N ARG A 217 -5.24 -19.90 -3.52
CA ARG A 217 -4.33 -21.03 -3.72
C ARG A 217 -5.10 -22.33 -3.96
N GLN A 218 -6.14 -22.61 -3.16
CA GLN A 218 -6.98 -23.79 -3.33
C GLN A 218 -7.75 -23.78 -4.67
N THR A 219 -8.26 -22.63 -5.11
CA THR A 219 -8.93 -22.53 -6.42
C THR A 219 -7.97 -22.72 -7.59
N GLU A 220 -6.73 -22.25 -7.49
CA GLU A 220 -5.69 -22.47 -8.48
C GLU A 220 -5.33 -23.96 -8.58
N GLU A 221 -5.18 -24.65 -7.45
CA GLU A 221 -4.94 -26.10 -7.42
C GLU A 221 -6.07 -26.88 -8.10
N LEU A 222 -7.33 -26.59 -7.77
CA LEU A 222 -8.48 -27.22 -8.43
C LEU A 222 -8.51 -26.94 -9.94
N LEU A 223 -8.12 -25.74 -10.37
CA LEU A 223 -8.06 -25.39 -11.79
C LEU A 223 -6.98 -26.21 -12.53
N THR A 224 -5.83 -26.46 -11.88
CA THR A 224 -4.79 -27.34 -12.43
C THR A 224 -5.27 -28.78 -12.55
N GLU A 225 -5.93 -29.31 -11.52
CA GLU A 225 -6.50 -30.67 -11.53
C GLU A 225 -7.55 -30.84 -12.64
N VAL A 226 -8.46 -29.87 -12.79
CA VAL A 226 -9.45 -29.86 -13.89
C VAL A 226 -8.77 -29.85 -15.27
N SER A 227 -7.67 -29.10 -15.42
CA SER A 227 -6.93 -29.03 -16.67
C SER A 227 -6.26 -30.38 -17.01
N GLU A 228 -5.67 -31.05 -16.02
CA GLU A 228 -5.11 -32.40 -16.18
C GLU A 228 -6.17 -33.44 -16.53
N LEU A 229 -7.33 -33.39 -15.86
CA LEU A 229 -8.46 -34.29 -16.14
C LEU A 229 -8.99 -34.09 -17.56
N ARG A 230 -9.04 -32.84 -18.06
CA ARG A 230 -9.41 -32.56 -19.46
C ARG A 230 -8.41 -33.15 -20.44
N LEU A 231 -7.11 -33.06 -20.15
CA LEU A 231 -6.08 -33.66 -21.01
C LEU A 231 -6.22 -35.18 -21.07
N LYS A 232 -6.41 -35.83 -19.91
CA LYS A 232 -6.67 -37.28 -19.82
C LYS A 232 -7.93 -37.67 -20.57
N SER A 233 -9.02 -36.92 -20.42
CA SER A 233 -10.26 -37.14 -21.17
C SER A 233 -10.05 -37.06 -22.67
N SER A 234 -9.26 -36.08 -23.16
CA SER A 234 -8.93 -35.98 -24.58
C SER A 234 -8.14 -37.18 -25.08
N SER A 235 -7.21 -37.70 -24.26
CA SER A 235 -6.46 -38.92 -24.57
C SER A 235 -7.37 -40.14 -24.69
N TYR A 236 -8.31 -40.32 -23.75
CA TYR A 236 -9.28 -41.42 -23.81
C TYR A 236 -10.20 -41.29 -25.03
N CYS A 237 -10.64 -40.08 -25.40
CA CYS A 237 -11.43 -39.87 -26.61
C CYS A 237 -10.67 -40.28 -27.88
N GLN A 238 -9.37 -40.01 -27.95
CA GLN A 238 -8.54 -40.45 -29.07
C GLN A 238 -8.43 -41.98 -29.11
N GLU A 239 -8.12 -42.62 -27.98
CA GLU A 239 -8.02 -44.09 -27.88
C GLU A 239 -9.33 -44.77 -28.28
N VAL A 240 -10.48 -44.23 -27.85
CA VAL A 240 -11.80 -44.72 -28.26
C VAL A 240 -11.99 -44.60 -29.78
N SER A 241 -11.54 -43.51 -30.39
CA SER A 241 -11.65 -43.31 -31.84
C SER A 241 -10.79 -44.33 -32.60
N ASP A 242 -9.54 -44.55 -32.17
CA ASP A 242 -8.63 -45.52 -32.77
C ASP A 242 -9.19 -46.96 -32.66
N LEU A 243 -9.76 -47.31 -31.50
CA LEU A 243 -10.42 -48.61 -31.29
C LEU A 243 -11.67 -48.77 -32.15
N GLN A 244 -12.46 -47.71 -32.33
CA GLN A 244 -13.62 -47.72 -33.23
C GLN A 244 -13.19 -47.97 -34.68
N GLU A 245 -12.12 -47.33 -35.15
CA GLU A 245 -11.57 -47.57 -36.49
C GLU A 245 -11.10 -49.02 -36.65
N ALA A 246 -10.42 -49.57 -35.64
CA ALA A 246 -9.98 -50.96 -35.64
C ALA A 246 -11.17 -51.94 -35.69
N LEU A 247 -12.23 -51.69 -34.92
CA LEU A 247 -13.46 -52.49 -34.96
C LEU A 247 -14.13 -52.45 -36.33
N GLN A 248 -14.26 -51.27 -36.94
CA GLN A 248 -14.81 -51.11 -38.28
C GLN A 248 -14.03 -51.91 -39.33
N TRP A 249 -12.69 -51.95 -39.22
CA TRP A 249 -11.87 -52.78 -40.09
C TRP A 249 -12.10 -54.29 -39.87
N LYS A 250 -12.21 -54.72 -38.61
CA LYS A 250 -12.48 -56.13 -38.26
C LYS A 250 -13.86 -56.59 -38.75
N GLU A 251 -14.89 -55.76 -38.62
CA GLU A 251 -16.24 -56.04 -39.15
C GLU A 251 -16.19 -56.28 -40.67
N LYS A 252 -15.55 -55.38 -41.42
CA LYS A 252 -15.38 -55.55 -42.88
C LYS A 252 -14.66 -56.85 -43.22
N LYS A 253 -13.62 -57.22 -42.46
CA LYS A 253 -12.86 -58.46 -42.66
C LYS A 253 -13.71 -59.70 -42.37
N ILE A 254 -14.49 -59.69 -41.28
CA ILE A 254 -15.42 -60.77 -40.95
C ILE A 254 -16.44 -60.95 -42.08
N SER A 255 -17.09 -59.88 -42.54
CA SER A 255 -18.06 -59.97 -43.64
C SER A 255 -17.45 -60.48 -44.96
N ALA A 256 -16.17 -60.22 -45.23
CA ALA A 256 -15.49 -60.78 -46.39
C ALA A 256 -15.23 -62.29 -46.23
N LEU A 257 -14.80 -62.73 -45.04
CA LEU A 257 -14.57 -64.14 -44.73
C LEU A 257 -15.88 -64.94 -44.71
N GLU A 258 -16.98 -64.36 -44.24
CA GLU A 258 -18.30 -65.00 -44.26
C GLU A 258 -18.76 -65.29 -45.70
N ARG A 259 -18.60 -64.33 -46.62
CA ARG A 259 -18.87 -64.54 -48.05
C ARG A 259 -17.99 -65.62 -48.64
N GLN A 260 -16.69 -65.65 -48.30
CA GLN A 260 -15.78 -66.69 -48.76
C GLN A 260 -16.20 -68.08 -48.25
N ARG A 261 -16.62 -68.17 -46.99
CA ARG A 261 -17.14 -69.42 -46.40
C ARG A 261 -18.38 -69.90 -47.15
N GLU A 262 -19.33 -69.01 -47.43
CA GLU A 262 -20.54 -69.34 -48.18
C GLU A 262 -20.22 -69.89 -49.59
N ILE A 263 -19.29 -69.25 -50.30
CA ILE A 263 -18.79 -69.76 -51.60
C ILE A 263 -18.16 -71.14 -51.44
N SER A 264 -17.30 -71.33 -50.43
CA SER A 264 -16.67 -72.64 -50.16
C SER A 264 -17.69 -73.72 -49.84
N ASP A 265 -18.76 -73.39 -49.11
CA ASP A 265 -19.84 -74.31 -48.77
C ASP A 265 -20.62 -74.72 -50.04
N ILE A 266 -20.90 -73.78 -50.95
CA ILE A 266 -21.52 -74.05 -52.26
C ILE A 266 -20.66 -75.02 -53.08
N VAL A 267 -19.36 -74.73 -53.22
CA VAL A 267 -18.42 -75.60 -53.96
C VAL A 267 -18.35 -76.99 -53.34
N ARG A 268 -18.36 -77.09 -52.01
CA ARG A 268 -18.37 -78.38 -51.30
C ARG A 268 -19.63 -79.20 -51.63
N ILE A 269 -20.80 -78.55 -51.60
CA ILE A 269 -22.07 -79.19 -51.95
C ILE A 269 -22.08 -79.67 -53.41
N GLU A 270 -21.59 -78.85 -54.36
CA GLU A 270 -21.51 -79.25 -55.78
C GLU A 270 -20.55 -80.42 -56.00
N ARG A 271 -19.37 -80.38 -55.37
CA ARG A 271 -18.40 -81.48 -55.40
C ARG A 271 -19.04 -82.77 -54.90
N ASP A 272 -19.77 -82.73 -53.78
CA ASP A 272 -20.38 -83.92 -53.20
C ASP A 272 -21.50 -84.46 -54.11
N ARG A 273 -22.33 -83.61 -54.69
CA ARG A 273 -23.31 -84.00 -55.72
C ARG A 273 -22.65 -84.66 -56.94
N LEU A 274 -21.54 -84.10 -57.43
CA LEU A 274 -20.79 -84.67 -58.56
C LEU A 274 -20.15 -86.02 -58.20
N ARG A 275 -19.65 -86.17 -56.97
CA ARG A 275 -19.13 -87.46 -56.47
C ARG A 275 -20.24 -88.52 -56.44
N ASP A 276 -21.41 -88.17 -55.92
CA ASP A 276 -22.57 -89.05 -55.89
C ASP A 276 -23.00 -89.45 -57.31
N GLU A 277 -23.01 -88.50 -58.26
CA GLU A 277 -23.30 -88.75 -59.67
C GLU A 277 -22.31 -89.74 -60.29
N VAL A 278 -21.01 -89.54 -60.06
CA VAL A 278 -19.95 -90.45 -60.53
C VAL A 278 -20.12 -91.84 -59.96
N ILE A 279 -20.51 -91.98 -58.68
CA ILE A 279 -20.80 -93.27 -58.05
C ILE A 279 -21.98 -93.94 -58.78
N ARG A 280 -23.09 -93.22 -58.99
CA ARG A 280 -24.26 -93.77 -59.71
C ARG A 280 -23.90 -94.21 -61.13
N LEU A 281 -23.11 -93.41 -61.87
CA LEU A 281 -22.68 -93.74 -63.23
C LEU A 281 -21.78 -94.97 -63.24
N ARG A 282 -20.85 -95.10 -62.28
CA ARG A 282 -20.02 -96.31 -62.12
C ARG A 282 -20.86 -97.55 -61.83
N ASP A 283 -21.85 -97.45 -60.94
CA ASP A 283 -22.76 -98.56 -60.65
C ASP A 283 -23.59 -98.97 -61.87
N LEU A 284 -24.01 -97.99 -62.69
CA LEU A 284 -24.71 -98.24 -63.94
C LEU A 284 -23.80 -98.96 -64.95
N LEU A 285 -22.56 -98.52 -65.12
CA LEU A 285 -21.57 -99.18 -65.99
C LEU A 285 -21.30 -100.63 -65.54
N LYS A 286 -21.16 -100.84 -64.23
CA LYS A 286 -20.95 -102.16 -63.62
C LYS A 286 -22.12 -103.10 -63.92
N LYS A 287 -23.37 -102.61 -63.89
CA LYS A 287 -24.57 -103.37 -64.29
C LYS A 287 -24.56 -103.79 -65.76
N HIS A 288 -23.90 -103.02 -66.64
CA HIS A 288 -23.80 -103.30 -68.08
C HIS A 288 -22.53 -104.10 -68.46
N GLY A 289 -21.79 -104.64 -67.48
CA GLY A 289 -20.65 -105.53 -67.73
C GLY A 289 -19.32 -104.81 -68.02
N VAL A 290 -19.25 -103.49 -67.83
CA VAL A 290 -18.01 -102.71 -68.00
C VAL A 290 -17.39 -102.43 -66.62
N VAL A 291 -16.27 -103.09 -66.31
CA VAL A 291 -15.50 -102.87 -65.07
C VAL A 291 -14.53 -101.71 -65.29
N VAL A 292 -14.77 -100.58 -64.63
CA VAL A 292 -13.85 -99.44 -64.60
C VAL A 292 -12.83 -99.67 -63.48
N SER A 293 -11.55 -99.87 -63.83
CA SER A 293 -10.45 -100.02 -62.86
C SER A 293 -10.31 -98.78 -61.96
N PRO A 294 -9.86 -98.91 -60.70
CA PRO A 294 -9.82 -97.80 -59.73
C PRO A 294 -8.79 -96.70 -60.06
N GLU A 295 -7.85 -96.97 -60.96
CA GLU A 295 -6.73 -96.09 -61.30
C GLU A 295 -7.15 -95.07 -62.36
N ILE A 296 -7.89 -94.05 -61.96
CA ILE A 296 -7.85 -92.76 -62.65
C ILE A 296 -7.40 -91.77 -61.60
N THR A 297 -6.13 -91.38 -61.69
CA THR A 297 -5.52 -90.34 -60.87
C THR A 297 -6.32 -89.06 -61.02
N THR A 298 -7.17 -88.78 -60.05
CA THR A 298 -7.74 -87.44 -59.89
C THR A 298 -6.58 -86.54 -59.51
N ASN A 299 -6.22 -85.59 -60.37
CA ASN A 299 -5.17 -84.61 -60.13
C ASN A 299 -5.33 -84.02 -58.71
N GLY A 300 -4.43 -84.39 -57.80
CA GLY A 300 -4.36 -83.84 -56.45
C GLY A 300 -4.08 -84.83 -55.31
N GLU A 301 -3.96 -86.14 -55.54
CA GLU A 301 -3.55 -87.08 -54.50
C GLU A 301 -2.02 -87.17 -54.41
N THR A 302 -1.43 -86.32 -53.55
CA THR A 302 -0.06 -86.53 -53.02
C THR A 302 -0.18 -86.88 -51.55
N GLY A 303 0.08 -88.14 -51.23
CA GLY A 303 0.18 -88.63 -49.86
C GLY A 303 1.54 -88.30 -49.23
N HIS A 304 1.45 -87.89 -47.95
CA HIS A 304 2.42 -88.04 -46.84
C HIS A 304 3.89 -87.66 -46.98
N GLY A 305 4.33 -86.78 -46.08
CA GLY A 305 5.72 -86.64 -45.64
C GLY A 305 5.89 -85.45 -44.70
N GLU A 306 6.16 -85.71 -43.43
CA GLU A 306 6.69 -84.72 -42.47
C GLU A 306 8.01 -84.15 -43.02
N ALA A 307 8.16 -82.82 -43.05
CA ALA A 307 9.41 -82.09 -42.82
C ALA A 307 9.17 -80.58 -42.96
N ASP A 308 9.39 -79.87 -41.84
CA ASP A 308 9.76 -78.48 -41.66
C ASP A 308 9.35 -77.43 -42.72
N ASP A 309 8.43 -76.59 -42.27
CA ASP A 309 8.01 -75.31 -42.83
C ASP A 309 9.12 -74.27 -42.59
N ASP A 310 9.96 -74.01 -43.60
CA ASP A 310 10.67 -72.74 -43.73
C ASP A 310 10.90 -72.36 -45.21
N VAL A 311 10.76 -71.07 -45.46
CA VAL A 311 11.14 -70.32 -46.68
C VAL A 311 10.24 -70.48 -47.92
N SER A 312 9.29 -69.54 -48.07
CA SER A 312 8.92 -69.03 -49.40
C SER A 312 8.75 -67.51 -49.36
N ALA A 313 9.90 -66.84 -49.19
CA ALA A 313 10.15 -65.56 -49.83
C ALA A 313 10.70 -65.85 -51.24
N GLU A 314 10.44 -64.94 -52.18
CA GLU A 314 10.88 -64.97 -53.59
C GLU A 314 10.09 -65.86 -54.55
N SER A 315 9.02 -65.29 -55.11
CA SER A 315 8.74 -65.40 -56.55
C SER A 315 8.02 -64.14 -57.01
N GLY A 316 8.74 -63.03 -56.88
CA GLY A 316 8.51 -61.84 -57.69
C GLY A 316 9.44 -61.90 -58.90
N SER A 317 8.90 -61.52 -60.06
CA SER A 317 9.65 -61.22 -61.30
C SER A 317 9.91 -62.40 -62.23
N GLN A 318 8.95 -62.67 -63.11
CA GLN A 318 9.18 -62.86 -64.55
C GLN A 318 7.85 -63.17 -65.22
N LEU A 319 7.26 -62.16 -65.85
CA LEU A 319 6.43 -62.26 -67.06
C LEU A 319 6.06 -60.83 -67.46
N ALA A 320 7.08 -60.07 -67.84
CA ALA A 320 6.96 -58.89 -68.67
C ALA A 320 7.46 -59.29 -70.06
N GLN A 321 6.72 -58.87 -71.09
CA GLN A 321 6.92 -59.13 -72.52
C GLN A 321 6.37 -60.46 -73.05
N GLU A 322 5.11 -60.44 -73.48
CA GLU A 322 4.73 -60.70 -74.88
C GLU A 322 3.20 -60.56 -75.03
N ALA A 323 2.75 -59.45 -75.63
CA ALA A 323 1.45 -59.37 -76.30
C ALA A 323 1.44 -58.16 -77.24
N SER A 324 2.16 -58.29 -78.35
CA SER A 324 2.07 -57.38 -79.47
C SER A 324 0.93 -57.83 -80.40
N HIS A 325 -0.06 -56.95 -80.56
CA HIS A 325 -0.90 -56.76 -81.75
C HIS A 325 -2.19 -57.60 -81.91
N GLY A 326 -3.32 -56.89 -81.93
CA GLY A 326 -4.38 -57.22 -82.89
C GLY A 326 -5.84 -57.14 -82.46
N ARG A 327 -6.17 -56.93 -81.18
CA ARG A 327 -7.56 -56.66 -80.74
C ARG A 327 -7.53 -55.71 -79.56
N GLU A 328 -8.02 -54.49 -79.78
CA GLU A 328 -8.18 -53.46 -78.75
C GLU A 328 -8.93 -54.07 -77.55
N SER A 329 -8.28 -54.16 -76.39
CA SER A 329 -8.86 -54.77 -75.19
C SER A 329 -10.05 -53.92 -74.73
N MET A 330 -11.10 -54.52 -74.16
CA MET A 330 -12.23 -53.76 -73.60
C MET A 330 -11.76 -52.71 -72.56
N LEU A 331 -10.66 -52.98 -71.88
CA LEU A 331 -10.00 -52.03 -70.98
C LEU A 331 -9.37 -50.84 -71.73
N GLU A 332 -8.84 -51.07 -72.93
CA GLU A 332 -8.23 -50.07 -73.80
C GLU A 332 -9.30 -49.15 -74.42
N LEU A 333 -10.45 -49.71 -74.81
CA LEU A 333 -11.65 -48.94 -75.22
C LEU A 333 -12.21 -48.09 -74.07
N ARG A 334 -12.29 -48.64 -72.84
CA ARG A 334 -12.72 -47.88 -71.66
C ARG A 334 -11.71 -46.79 -71.29
N LEU A 335 -10.42 -47.07 -71.46
CA LEU A 335 -9.36 -46.10 -71.20
C LEU A 335 -9.40 -44.96 -72.21
N LYS A 336 -9.57 -45.25 -73.52
CA LYS A 336 -9.79 -44.22 -74.55
C LYS A 336 -11.01 -43.37 -74.25
N LYS A 337 -12.13 -43.99 -73.89
CA LYS A 337 -13.35 -43.25 -73.52
C LYS A 337 -13.15 -42.35 -72.29
N LEU A 338 -12.43 -42.82 -71.26
CA LEU A 338 -12.07 -41.98 -70.12
C LEU A 338 -11.12 -40.83 -70.49
N PHE A 339 -10.23 -41.04 -71.47
CA PHE A 339 -9.38 -39.97 -71.99
C PHE A 339 -10.17 -38.93 -72.79
N GLU A 340 -11.10 -39.35 -73.65
CA GLU A 340 -12.02 -38.47 -74.38
C GLU A 340 -12.92 -37.68 -73.42
N ASP A 341 -13.49 -38.34 -72.40
CA ASP A 341 -14.32 -37.69 -71.37
C ASP A 341 -13.49 -36.69 -70.55
N ARG A 342 -12.24 -37.04 -70.21
CA ARG A 342 -11.31 -36.13 -69.51
C ARG A 342 -10.95 -34.92 -70.37
N GLU A 343 -10.71 -35.12 -71.66
CA GLU A 343 -10.36 -34.05 -72.60
C GLU A 343 -11.55 -33.12 -72.84
N SER A 344 -12.76 -33.67 -73.00
CA SER A 344 -14.03 -32.92 -73.06
C SER A 344 -14.29 -32.11 -71.79
N LEU A 345 -14.06 -32.68 -70.61
CA LEU A 345 -14.17 -31.94 -69.34
C LEU A 345 -13.10 -30.85 -69.22
N GLN A 346 -11.87 -31.10 -69.70
CA GLN A 346 -10.82 -30.08 -69.75
C GLN A 346 -11.17 -28.95 -70.73
N ASP A 347 -11.82 -29.24 -71.86
CA ASP A 347 -12.32 -28.24 -72.81
C ASP A 347 -13.45 -27.42 -72.19
N GLN A 348 -14.38 -28.04 -71.46
CA GLN A 348 -15.42 -27.32 -70.72
C GLN A 348 -14.84 -26.41 -69.63
N VAL A 349 -13.82 -26.86 -68.90
CA VAL A 349 -13.12 -26.02 -67.91
C VAL A 349 -12.39 -24.85 -68.60
N ARG A 350 -11.76 -25.08 -69.76
CA ARG A 350 -11.13 -24.00 -70.55
C ARG A 350 -12.17 -23.01 -71.07
N LEU A 351 -13.33 -23.48 -71.52
CA LEU A 351 -14.43 -22.64 -71.98
C LEU A 351 -15.03 -21.83 -70.82
N LEU A 352 -15.30 -22.45 -69.67
CA LEU A 352 -15.82 -21.77 -68.49
C LEU A 352 -14.82 -20.75 -67.92
N LYS A 353 -13.52 -21.05 -67.94
CA LYS A 353 -12.47 -20.08 -67.60
C LYS A 353 -12.44 -18.92 -68.60
N SER A 354 -12.51 -19.20 -69.90
CA SER A 354 -12.59 -18.14 -70.92
C SER A 354 -13.84 -17.28 -70.74
N GLN A 355 -14.98 -17.86 -70.38
CA GLN A 355 -16.21 -17.12 -70.07
C GLN A 355 -16.09 -16.31 -68.77
N LEU A 356 -15.38 -16.82 -67.77
CA LEU A 356 -15.11 -16.09 -66.52
C LEU A 356 -14.16 -14.92 -66.76
N ASP A 357 -13.09 -15.13 -67.53
CA ASP A 357 -12.15 -14.09 -67.95
C ASP A 357 -12.82 -13.06 -68.86
N GLN A 358 -13.77 -13.48 -69.71
CA GLN A 358 -14.58 -12.59 -70.53
C GLN A 358 -15.56 -11.78 -69.66
N ARG A 359 -16.16 -12.37 -68.61
CA ARG A 359 -16.94 -11.63 -67.60
C ARG A 359 -16.09 -10.67 -66.78
N GLN A 360 -14.84 -11.03 -66.47
CA GLN A 360 -13.89 -10.15 -65.78
C GLN A 360 -13.41 -9.00 -66.68
N LYS A 361 -13.23 -9.24 -67.98
CA LYS A 361 -12.90 -8.20 -68.97
C LYS A 361 -14.07 -7.29 -69.29
N ILE A 362 -15.29 -7.82 -69.37
CA ILE A 362 -16.52 -7.01 -69.51
C ILE A 362 -16.78 -6.18 -68.23
N GLY A 363 -16.33 -6.65 -67.06
CA GLY A 363 -16.41 -5.91 -65.79
C GLY A 363 -15.32 -4.85 -65.57
N SER A 364 -14.32 -4.74 -66.44
CA SER A 364 -13.16 -3.85 -66.25
C SER A 364 -13.00 -2.76 -67.32
N ASP A 365 -13.86 -2.69 -68.34
CA ASP A 365 -13.76 -1.68 -69.41
C ASP A 365 -15.16 -1.19 -69.83
N GLY A 366 -15.63 -0.12 -69.17
CA GLY A 366 -17.01 0.35 -69.35
C GLY A 366 -17.33 1.63 -68.57
N VAL A 367 -16.43 2.61 -68.61
CA VAL A 367 -16.82 4.01 -68.35
C VAL A 367 -17.39 4.57 -69.66
N GLN A 368 -18.63 5.08 -69.58
CA GLN A 368 -19.39 5.91 -70.53
C GLN A 368 -20.38 5.24 -71.52
N ASP A 369 -21.64 5.29 -71.07
CA ASP A 369 -22.89 5.68 -71.77
C ASP A 369 -23.38 4.90 -73.01
N PRO A 370 -24.56 4.27 -72.88
CA PRO A 370 -25.52 4.19 -73.98
C PRO A 370 -26.87 4.80 -73.59
N LYS A 371 -27.24 5.88 -74.29
CA LYS A 371 -28.65 6.19 -74.55
C LYS A 371 -29.25 5.09 -75.43
N GLY A 372 -30.40 4.55 -75.02
CA GLY A 372 -31.28 3.87 -75.97
C GLY A 372 -32.11 2.73 -75.40
N ASP A 373 -33.10 3.10 -74.57
CA ASP A 373 -34.45 2.53 -74.53
C ASP A 373 -34.64 1.08 -74.02
N GLY A 374 -35.42 0.96 -72.95
CA GLY A 374 -35.97 -0.33 -72.52
C GLY A 374 -35.91 -0.64 -71.02
N LEU A 375 -36.63 0.15 -70.22
CA LEU A 375 -37.26 -0.24 -68.94
C LEU A 375 -36.36 -0.50 -67.70
N GLU A 376 -36.90 -0.07 -66.56
CA GLU A 376 -36.46 -0.26 -65.17
C GLU A 376 -35.30 0.62 -64.65
N ASN A 377 -35.69 1.85 -64.28
CA ASN A 377 -35.27 2.45 -63.00
C ASN A 377 -35.36 1.40 -61.89
N GLY A 378 -34.22 0.89 -61.41
CA GLY A 378 -34.21 -0.08 -60.32
C GLY A 378 -32.84 -0.59 -59.90
N MET A 379 -31.75 0.09 -60.25
CA MET A 379 -30.43 -0.21 -59.69
C MET A 379 -30.37 0.32 -58.25
N ASP A 380 -31.05 -0.44 -57.38
CA ASP A 380 -31.01 -0.53 -55.92
C ASP A 380 -30.60 0.75 -55.15
N SER A 381 -31.51 1.74 -55.10
CA SER A 381 -31.41 2.90 -54.19
C SER A 381 -31.11 2.46 -52.75
N HIS A 382 -31.66 1.32 -52.34
CA HIS A 382 -31.46 0.74 -51.02
C HIS A 382 -30.03 0.23 -50.82
N LEU A 383 -29.36 -0.32 -51.85
CA LEU A 383 -27.95 -0.71 -51.77
C LEU A 383 -27.02 0.51 -51.62
N LEU A 384 -27.29 1.60 -52.34
CA LEU A 384 -26.53 2.84 -52.25
C LEU A 384 -26.70 3.51 -50.87
N ASP A 385 -27.90 3.47 -50.31
CA ASP A 385 -28.15 4.01 -48.97
C ASP A 385 -27.53 3.13 -47.87
N LEU A 386 -27.59 1.80 -48.01
CA LEU A 386 -26.90 0.87 -47.12
C LEU A 386 -25.38 1.05 -47.17
N GLN A 387 -24.81 1.31 -48.34
CA GLN A 387 -23.39 1.62 -48.51
C GLN A 387 -23.01 2.94 -47.84
N ARG A 388 -23.86 3.98 -47.94
CA ARG A 388 -23.64 5.26 -47.24
C ARG A 388 -23.73 5.11 -45.73
N ASP A 389 -24.69 4.35 -45.23
CA ASP A 389 -24.86 4.07 -43.80
C ASP A 389 -23.69 3.25 -43.25
N ALA A 390 -23.24 2.22 -43.98
CA ALA A 390 -22.04 1.47 -43.63
C ALA A 390 -20.80 2.38 -43.58
N ASN A 391 -20.62 3.26 -44.57
CA ASN A 391 -19.51 4.22 -44.60
C ASN A 391 -19.58 5.25 -43.45
N ARG A 392 -20.79 5.67 -43.07
CA ARG A 392 -21.00 6.55 -41.91
C ARG A 392 -20.64 5.86 -40.61
N GLN A 393 -21.11 4.63 -40.41
CA GLN A 393 -20.76 3.82 -39.24
C GLN A 393 -19.26 3.54 -39.15
N ILE A 394 -18.60 3.23 -40.28
CA ILE A 394 -17.15 3.06 -40.35
C ILE A 394 -16.42 4.35 -39.93
N SER A 395 -16.91 5.51 -40.37
CA SER A 395 -16.31 6.80 -40.02
C SER A 395 -16.49 7.12 -38.53
N ASP A 396 -17.66 6.84 -37.96
CA ASP A 396 -17.93 7.01 -36.53
C ASP A 396 -17.06 6.07 -35.67
N LEU A 397 -16.88 4.82 -36.10
CA LEU A 397 -15.99 3.86 -35.43
C LEU A 397 -14.53 4.27 -35.52
N LYS A 398 -14.07 4.80 -36.67
CA LYS A 398 -12.72 5.35 -36.82
C LYS A 398 -12.49 6.55 -35.90
N PHE A 399 -13.46 7.44 -35.78
CA PHE A 399 -13.35 8.58 -34.86
C PHE A 399 -13.27 8.13 -33.40
N LYS A 400 -14.10 7.16 -33.00
CA LYS A 400 -14.03 6.57 -31.66
C LYS A 400 -12.71 5.87 -31.40
N LEU A 401 -12.17 5.15 -32.39
CA LEU A 401 -10.86 4.50 -32.30
C LEU A 401 -9.76 5.54 -32.04
N VAL A 402 -9.67 6.59 -32.85
CA VAL A 402 -8.68 7.67 -32.67
C VAL A 402 -8.81 8.32 -31.29
N LYS A 403 -10.03 8.55 -30.82
CA LYS A 403 -10.26 9.10 -29.47
C LYS A 403 -9.77 8.14 -28.38
N SER A 404 -10.06 6.84 -28.52
CA SER A 404 -9.56 5.84 -27.57
C SER A 404 -8.04 5.69 -27.61
N GLU A 405 -7.41 5.82 -28.77
CA GLU A 405 -5.94 5.82 -28.91
C GLU A 405 -5.30 7.02 -28.20
N GLN A 406 -5.91 8.20 -28.28
CA GLN A 406 -5.50 9.40 -27.52
C GLN A 406 -5.67 9.21 -26.02
N GLU A 407 -6.76 8.58 -25.57
CA GLU A 407 -7.00 8.27 -24.16
C GLU A 407 -5.96 7.26 -23.64
N VAL A 408 -5.60 6.24 -24.43
CA VAL A 408 -4.54 5.28 -24.08
C VAL A 408 -3.20 5.99 -23.89
N THR A 409 -2.80 6.87 -24.81
CA THR A 409 -1.53 7.62 -24.66
C THR A 409 -1.52 8.52 -23.43
N ALA A 410 -2.65 9.14 -23.08
CA ALA A 410 -2.76 9.93 -21.86
C ALA A 410 -2.66 9.07 -20.59
N LEU A 411 -3.26 7.87 -20.59
CA LEU A 411 -3.15 6.93 -19.48
C LEU A 411 -1.72 6.38 -19.32
N GLU A 412 -1.03 6.08 -20.42
CA GLU A 412 0.38 5.64 -20.40
C GLU A 412 1.29 6.71 -19.77
N GLN A 413 1.11 7.99 -20.12
CA GLN A 413 1.87 9.08 -19.49
C GLN A 413 1.59 9.19 -17.99
N ASN A 414 0.33 8.99 -17.57
CA ASN A 414 -0.05 8.97 -16.16
C ASN A 414 0.61 7.81 -15.41
N ILE A 415 0.67 6.62 -16.02
CA ILE A 415 1.35 5.44 -15.47
C ILE A 415 2.83 5.76 -15.24
N ILE A 416 3.54 6.29 -16.23
CA ILE A 416 4.97 6.65 -16.11
C ILE A 416 5.19 7.63 -14.95
N ARG A 417 4.32 8.65 -14.82
CA ARG A 417 4.40 9.62 -13.72
C ARG A 417 4.20 8.96 -12.35
N LEU A 418 3.22 8.07 -12.24
CA LEU A 418 2.91 7.34 -11.00
C LEU A 418 4.02 6.35 -10.64
N GLU A 419 4.57 5.63 -11.61
CA GLU A 419 5.73 4.74 -11.43
C GLU A 419 6.95 5.51 -10.90
N GLY A 420 7.19 6.71 -11.43
CA GLY A 420 8.21 7.62 -10.93
C GLY A 420 7.96 8.08 -9.49
N GLN A 421 6.71 8.32 -9.09
CA GLN A 421 6.35 8.63 -7.70
C GLN A 421 6.57 7.43 -6.78
N VAL A 422 6.12 6.24 -7.19
CA VAL A 422 6.30 4.99 -6.42
C VAL A 422 7.78 4.72 -6.19
N THR A 423 8.61 4.86 -7.22
CA THR A 423 10.06 4.67 -7.11
C THR A 423 10.68 5.62 -6.08
N ARG A 424 10.30 6.91 -6.11
CA ARG A 424 10.77 7.90 -5.13
C ARG A 424 10.34 7.56 -3.71
N TYR A 425 9.05 7.27 -3.50
CA TYR A 425 8.54 6.93 -2.17
C TYR A 425 9.16 5.66 -1.61
N LYS A 426 9.38 4.64 -2.46
CA LYS A 426 10.08 3.43 -2.07
C LYS A 426 11.49 3.74 -1.58
N SER A 427 12.26 4.51 -2.35
CA SER A 427 13.63 4.88 -1.94
C SER A 427 13.67 5.72 -0.66
N ALA A 428 12.69 6.63 -0.47
CA ALA A 428 12.58 7.43 0.75
C ALA A 428 12.24 6.55 1.97
N SER A 429 11.35 5.57 1.80
CA SER A 429 10.98 4.61 2.84
C SER A 429 12.18 3.75 3.26
N GLU A 430 12.90 3.19 2.29
CA GLU A 430 14.10 2.38 2.55
C GLU A 430 15.20 3.20 3.26
N ASN A 431 15.33 4.48 2.92
CA ASN A 431 16.28 5.36 3.60
C ASN A 431 15.84 5.69 5.04
N ALA A 432 14.54 5.91 5.26
CA ALA A 432 13.99 6.14 6.60
C ALA A 432 14.18 4.93 7.52
N GLU A 433 13.96 3.72 7.00
CA GLU A 433 14.18 2.47 7.74
C GLU A 433 15.65 2.32 8.17
N LYS A 434 16.60 2.61 7.28
CA LYS A 434 18.04 2.60 7.61
C LYS A 434 18.38 3.59 8.74
N VAL A 435 17.88 4.81 8.65
CA VAL A 435 18.10 5.85 9.68
C VAL A 435 17.48 5.43 11.02
N GLU A 436 16.30 4.82 11.00
CA GLU A 436 15.66 4.32 12.22
C GLU A 436 16.52 3.25 12.92
N ASP A 437 17.08 2.33 12.15
CA ASP A 437 17.94 1.27 12.69
C ASP A 437 19.25 1.81 13.25
N GLU A 438 19.87 2.79 12.60
CA GLU A 438 21.03 3.52 13.13
C GLU A 438 20.70 4.19 14.47
N LEU A 439 19.58 4.91 14.55
CA LEU A 439 19.12 5.57 15.78
C LEU A 439 18.82 4.56 16.90
N LYS A 440 18.27 3.38 16.58
CA LYS A 440 18.09 2.30 17.58
C LYS A 440 19.42 1.82 18.14
N VAL A 441 20.44 1.69 17.30
CA VAL A 441 21.79 1.29 17.73
C VAL A 441 22.41 2.37 18.61
N GLU A 442 22.33 3.65 18.21
CA GLU A 442 22.83 4.78 19.00
C GLU A 442 22.12 4.89 20.35
N LYS A 443 20.78 4.76 20.38
CA LYS A 443 20.01 4.74 21.63
C LYS A 443 20.52 3.68 22.60
N ARG A 444 20.76 2.45 22.11
CA ARG A 444 21.30 1.36 22.95
C ARG A 444 22.71 1.67 23.45
N LYS A 445 23.53 2.35 22.63
CA LYS A 445 24.88 2.79 23.02
C LYS A 445 24.81 3.84 24.14
N LEU A 446 24.05 4.90 23.94
CA LEU A 446 23.86 5.97 24.93
C LEU A 446 23.24 5.44 26.23
N GLN A 447 22.31 4.49 26.16
CA GLN A 447 21.76 3.85 27.36
C GLN A 447 22.81 3.06 28.15
N ARG A 448 23.76 2.40 27.48
CA ARG A 448 24.87 1.71 28.15
C ARG A 448 25.84 2.70 28.78
N GLU A 449 26.18 3.77 28.08
CA GLU A 449 27.05 4.84 28.58
C GLU A 449 26.42 5.55 29.80
N LEU A 450 25.11 5.84 29.75
CA LEU A 450 24.37 6.42 30.86
C LEU A 450 24.43 5.53 32.12
N ARG A 451 24.18 4.22 31.97
CA ARG A 451 24.29 3.27 33.10
C ARG A 451 25.69 3.28 33.69
N SER A 452 26.72 3.19 32.85
CA SER A 452 28.11 3.22 33.31
C SER A 452 28.47 4.54 34.02
N ALA A 453 27.91 5.66 33.59
CA ALA A 453 28.10 6.95 34.25
C ALA A 453 27.39 7.02 35.61
N LEU A 454 26.18 6.47 35.72
CA LEU A 454 25.44 6.38 36.98
C LEU A 454 26.19 5.49 37.98
N ASP A 455 26.67 4.31 37.57
CA ASP A 455 27.48 3.43 38.43
C ASP A 455 28.71 4.18 38.96
N ARG A 456 29.36 4.99 38.10
CA ARG A 456 30.52 5.82 38.49
C ARG A 456 30.17 6.90 39.51
N ILE A 457 28.98 7.50 39.39
CA ILE A 457 28.48 8.49 40.36
C ILE A 457 28.25 7.80 41.71
N GLU A 458 27.61 6.64 41.73
CA GLU A 458 27.37 5.88 42.97
C GLU A 458 28.70 5.51 43.67
N GLU A 459 29.70 5.06 42.91
CA GLU A 459 31.05 4.80 43.43
C GLU A 459 31.68 6.05 44.08
N LEU A 460 31.57 7.19 43.40
CA LEU A 460 32.11 8.47 43.89
C LEU A 460 31.35 8.98 45.11
N GLU A 461 30.03 8.85 45.15
CA GLU A 461 29.18 9.21 46.29
C GLU A 461 29.52 8.36 47.52
N ALA A 462 29.69 7.05 47.34
CA ALA A 462 30.12 6.16 48.42
C ALA A 462 31.51 6.55 48.95
N SER A 463 32.47 6.81 48.07
CA SER A 463 33.80 7.28 48.43
C SER A 463 33.76 8.61 49.20
N ASN A 464 32.96 9.56 48.72
CA ASN A 464 32.81 10.87 49.34
C ASN A 464 32.13 10.78 50.73
N ALA A 465 31.14 9.90 50.88
CA ALA A 465 30.51 9.62 52.17
C ALA A 465 31.52 9.01 53.17
N HIS A 466 32.40 8.10 52.72
CA HIS A 466 33.48 7.55 53.54
C HIS A 466 34.48 8.63 53.97
N LEU A 467 34.91 9.50 53.05
CA LEU A 467 35.82 10.61 53.34
C LEU A 467 35.20 11.61 54.32
N SER A 468 33.93 11.97 54.11
CA SER A 468 33.18 12.88 54.99
C SER A 468 33.11 12.35 56.41
N LYS A 469 32.76 11.06 56.61
CA LYS A 469 32.77 10.40 57.93
C LYS A 469 34.16 10.43 58.58
N ARG A 470 35.23 10.22 57.80
CA ARG A 470 36.61 10.28 58.31
C ARG A 470 36.98 11.69 58.79
N LEU A 471 36.55 12.69 58.03
CA LEU A 471 36.80 14.10 58.31
C LEU A 471 36.04 14.55 59.57
N GLU A 472 34.79 14.13 59.74
CA GLU A 472 34.02 14.35 60.98
C GLU A 472 34.70 13.76 62.20
N LYS A 473 35.19 12.52 62.12
CA LYS A 473 35.97 11.90 63.22
C LYS A 473 37.20 12.72 63.59
N MET A 474 37.95 13.21 62.59
CA MET A 474 39.11 14.07 62.86
C MET A 474 38.71 15.40 63.50
N LYS A 475 37.62 16.03 63.06
CA LYS A 475 37.07 17.25 63.67
C LYS A 475 36.66 17.00 65.13
N ALA A 476 35.96 15.92 65.41
CA ALA A 476 35.54 15.54 66.76
C ALA A 476 36.75 15.32 67.68
N ASN A 477 37.77 14.58 67.21
CA ASN A 477 39.01 14.37 67.97
C ASN A 477 39.74 15.69 68.26
N ARG A 478 39.84 16.59 67.27
CA ARG A 478 40.44 17.92 67.46
C ARG A 478 39.67 18.73 68.51
N ASN A 479 38.34 18.73 68.45
CA ASN A 479 37.51 19.47 69.40
C ASN A 479 37.65 18.89 70.82
N ALA A 480 37.73 17.57 70.97
CA ALA A 480 37.96 16.92 72.26
C ALA A 480 39.32 17.29 72.87
N LEU A 481 40.38 17.35 72.04
CA LEU A 481 41.71 17.81 72.47
C LEU A 481 41.70 19.27 72.91
N LEU A 482 40.98 20.14 72.18
CA LEU A 482 40.84 21.56 72.54
C LEU A 482 40.05 21.77 73.83
N ALA A 483 39.12 20.87 74.18
CA ALA A 483 38.35 20.95 75.42
C ALA A 483 39.12 20.46 76.67
N GLN A 484 40.28 19.82 76.49
CA GLN A 484 41.16 19.37 77.58
C GLN A 484 42.29 20.36 77.90
N GLN A 485 42.43 21.43 77.10
CA GLN A 485 43.31 22.58 77.36
C GLN A 485 42.50 23.68 78.05
#